data_AF-A0A536VDS5-F1
#
_entry.id   AF-A0A536VDS5-F1
#
_cell.length_a   1.000
_cell.length_b   1.000
_cell.length_c   1.000
_cell.angle_alpha   90.00
_cell.angle_beta   90.00
_cell.angle_gamma   90.00
#
_symmetry.space_group_name_H-M   'P 1'
#
loop_
_entity.id
_entity.type
_entity.pdbx_description
1 polymer ?
#
loop_
_entity_poly.entity_id
_entity_poly.type
_entity_poly.pdbx_seq_one_letter_code
_entity_poly.pdbx_strand_id
1 'polypeptide(L)'
;MPKPIKFVLAVLIGFVVWFVVATIANMLIRASLPGYAEAELATRFTLPMLLARLVVGAVSSVAAGLACALFARSILGAVKVLAAALVLFFVPVHYSLWTQFPLWYHAVFLVSLAPLVLVGARVTHRFAFGVRSAA
;
A
#
# COMPACT_ATOMS: atom_id res chain seq x y z
N MET A 1 -26.00 4.76 7.01
CA MET A 1 -24.96 5.75 6.66
C MET A 1 -25.14 6.21 5.21
N PRO A 2 -25.16 7.53 4.93
CA PRO A 2 -25.21 8.06 3.58
C PRO A 2 -24.08 7.54 2.69
N LYS A 3 -24.36 7.29 1.41
CA LYS A 3 -23.37 6.83 0.41
C LYS A 3 -22.08 7.67 0.37
N PRO A 4 -22.10 9.03 0.39
CA PRO A 4 -20.87 9.81 0.33
C PRO A 4 -20.01 9.65 1.60
N ILE A 5 -20.62 9.61 2.79
CA ILE A 5 -19.89 9.40 4.05
C ILE A 5 -19.23 8.01 4.03
N LYS A 6 -19.96 6.98 3.58
CA LYS A 6 -19.41 5.64 3.43
C LYS A 6 -18.22 5.60 2.46
N PHE A 7 -18.32 6.34 1.35
CA PHE A 7 -17.25 6.45 0.36
C PHE A 7 -15.98 7.01 0.99
N VAL A 8 -16.08 8.16 1.66
CA VAL A 8 -14.95 8.83 2.30
C VAL A 8 -14.32 7.94 3.36
N LEU A 9 -15.13 7.32 4.23
CA LEU A 9 -14.63 6.40 5.25
C LEU A 9 -13.92 5.19 4.65
N ALA A 10 -14.41 4.62 3.54
CA ALA A 10 -13.74 3.50 2.89
C ALA A 10 -12.32 3.89 2.42
N VAL A 11 -12.18 5.06 1.80
CA VAL A 11 -10.89 5.59 1.36
C VAL A 11 -9.97 5.82 2.56
N LEU A 12 -10.47 6.49 3.60
CA LEU A 12 -9.71 6.78 4.82
C LEU A 12 -9.23 5.49 5.51
N ILE A 13 -10.09 4.47 5.62
CA ILE A 13 -9.72 3.19 6.21
C ILE A 13 -8.58 2.54 5.41
N GLY A 14 -8.71 2.47 4.08
CA GLY A 14 -7.65 1.90 3.25
C GLY A 14 -6.34 2.68 3.38
N PHE A 15 -6.41 4.01 3.41
CA PHE A 15 -5.26 4.87 3.60
C PHE A 15 -4.58 4.62 4.96
N VAL A 16 -5.34 4.60 6.05
CA VAL A 16 -4.81 4.31 7.40
C VAL A 16 -4.20 2.91 7.47
N VAL A 17 -4.87 1.90 6.92
CA VAL A 17 -4.36 0.52 6.88
C VAL A 17 -3.02 0.45 6.14
N TRP A 18 -2.83 1.21 5.07
CA TRP A 18 -1.55 1.28 4.38
C TRP A 18 -0.43 1.66 5.35
N PHE A 19 -0.60 2.74 6.10
CA PHE A 19 0.43 3.23 7.04
C PHE A 19 0.65 2.26 8.19
N VAL A 20 -0.42 1.71 8.77
CA VAL A 20 -0.30 0.74 9.87
C VAL A 20 0.54 -0.48 9.43
N VAL A 21 0.22 -1.05 8.27
CA VAL A 21 0.95 -2.21 7.74
C VAL A 21 2.38 -1.85 7.40
N ALA A 22 2.60 -0.70 6.76
CA ALA A 22 3.95 -0.22 6.44
C ALA A 22 4.80 0.00 7.69
N THR A 23 4.23 0.58 8.75
CA THR A 23 4.93 0.81 10.02
C THR A 23 5.35 -0.51 10.66
N ILE A 24 4.42 -1.47 10.78
CA ILE A 24 4.72 -2.78 11.36
C ILE A 24 5.79 -3.50 10.53
N ALA A 25 5.65 -3.52 9.21
CA ALA A 25 6.60 -4.20 8.34
C ALA A 25 8.00 -3.56 8.35
N ASN A 26 8.08 -2.22 8.44
CA ASN A 26 9.38 -1.54 8.61
C ASN A 26 10.02 -1.85 9.97
N MET A 27 9.23 -1.96 11.05
CA MET A 27 9.75 -2.41 12.36
C MET A 27 10.33 -3.82 12.25
N LEU A 28 9.65 -4.73 11.55
CA LEU A 28 10.14 -6.09 11.31
C LEU A 28 11.43 -6.10 10.51
N ILE A 29 11.56 -5.27 9.46
CA ILE A 29 12.82 -5.20 8.69
C ILE A 29 13.96 -4.71 9.58
N ARG A 30 13.75 -3.64 10.37
CA ARG A 30 14.79 -3.13 11.29
C ARG A 30 15.23 -4.17 12.31
N ALA A 31 14.31 -5.01 12.77
CA ALA A 31 14.62 -6.06 13.75
C ALA A 31 15.27 -7.30 13.14
N SER A 32 14.97 -7.63 11.88
CA SER A 32 15.33 -8.93 11.29
C SER A 32 16.39 -8.86 10.19
N LEU A 33 16.61 -7.71 9.54
CA LEU A 33 17.58 -7.56 8.46
C LEU A 33 18.88 -6.93 8.97
N PRO A 34 20.01 -7.67 9.04
CA PRO A 34 21.26 -7.17 9.58
C PRO A 34 21.75 -5.90 8.87
N GLY A 35 22.23 -4.92 9.64
CA GLY A 35 22.75 -3.64 9.12
C GLY A 35 21.70 -2.68 8.56
N TYR A 36 20.40 -3.04 8.56
CA TYR A 36 19.37 -2.19 7.97
C TYR A 36 19.17 -0.87 8.72
N ALA A 37 19.19 -0.90 10.06
CA ALA A 37 18.99 0.30 10.87
C ALA A 37 20.07 1.36 10.60
N GLU A 38 21.33 0.94 10.50
CA GLU A 38 22.46 1.82 10.16
C GLU A 38 22.36 2.33 8.72
N ALA A 39 22.06 1.43 7.77
CA ALA A 39 21.85 1.77 6.37
C ALA A 39 20.70 2.78 6.18
N GLU A 40 19.64 2.69 6.97
CA GLU A 40 18.52 3.62 6.93
C GLU A 40 18.90 5.01 7.43
N LEU A 41 19.64 5.12 8.53
CA LEU A 41 20.13 6.40 9.05
C LEU A 41 21.11 7.09 8.09
N ALA A 42 21.96 6.31 7.44
CA ALA A 42 22.94 6.83 6.48
C ALA A 42 22.38 6.98 5.05
N THR A 43 21.15 6.57 4.79
CA THR A 43 20.56 6.47 3.45
C THR A 43 21.45 5.68 2.47
N ARG A 44 22.04 4.58 2.93
CA ARG A 44 22.95 3.71 2.16
C ARG A 44 22.40 2.30 2.08
N PHE A 45 21.36 2.13 1.26
CA PHE A 45 20.70 0.84 1.10
C PHE A 45 21.43 -0.05 0.10
N THR A 46 21.62 -1.32 0.47
CA THR A 46 22.00 -2.37 -0.48
C THR A 46 20.79 -2.81 -1.31
N LEU A 47 21.02 -3.51 -2.42
CA LEU A 47 19.94 -4.01 -3.27
C LEU A 47 18.90 -4.86 -2.49
N PRO A 48 19.29 -5.83 -1.63
CA PRO A 48 18.31 -6.57 -0.82
C PRO A 48 17.44 -5.67 0.08
N MET A 49 18.01 -4.59 0.63
CA MET A 49 17.27 -3.66 1.48
C MET A 49 16.26 -2.83 0.68
N LEU A 50 16.62 -2.42 -0.53
CA LEU A 50 15.71 -1.74 -1.45
C LEU A 50 14.54 -2.66 -1.85
N LEU A 51 14.84 -3.93 -2.17
CA LEU A 51 13.81 -4.94 -2.46
C LEU A 51 12.90 -5.16 -1.25
N ALA A 52 13.45 -5.24 -0.03
CA ALA A 52 12.64 -5.37 1.18
C ALA A 52 11.69 -4.17 1.37
N ARG A 53 12.15 -2.94 1.12
CA ARG A 53 11.29 -1.73 1.16
C ARG A 53 10.19 -1.78 0.10
N LEU A 54 10.48 -2.26 -1.11
CA LEU A 54 9.46 -2.46 -2.15
C LEU A 54 8.43 -3.52 -1.74
N VAL A 55 8.85 -4.60 -1.09
CA VAL A 55 7.94 -5.62 -0.54
C VAL A 55 7.03 -5.00 0.53
N VAL A 56 7.54 -4.14 1.41
CA VAL A 56 6.70 -3.39 2.37
C VAL A 56 5.64 -2.56 1.64
N GLY A 57 6.05 -1.78 0.65
CA GLY A 57 5.12 -0.99 -0.16
C GLY A 57 4.07 -1.85 -0.85
N ALA A 58 4.46 -3.01 -1.36
CA ALA A 58 3.58 -3.95 -2.03
C ALA A 58 2.53 -4.56 -1.09
N VAL A 59 2.97 -5.10 0.04
CA VAL A 59 2.09 -5.71 1.06
C VAL A 59 1.12 -4.67 1.63
N SER A 60 1.61 -3.46 1.91
CA SER A 60 0.78 -2.36 2.43
C SER A 60 -0.28 -1.93 1.42
N SER A 61 0.07 -1.89 0.13
CA SER A 61 -0.86 -1.54 -0.96
C SER A 61 -1.96 -2.58 -1.14
N VAL A 62 -1.61 -3.88 -1.11
CA VAL A 62 -2.59 -4.96 -1.17
C VAL A 62 -3.52 -4.92 0.06
N ALA A 63 -2.98 -4.74 1.26
CA ALA A 63 -3.78 -4.66 2.49
C ALA A 63 -4.73 -3.45 2.48
N ALA A 64 -4.27 -2.30 2.03
CA ALA A 64 -5.09 -1.09 1.87
C ALA A 64 -6.27 -1.31 0.91
N GLY A 65 -6.01 -1.93 -0.25
CA GLY A 65 -7.03 -2.27 -1.23
C GLY A 65 -8.08 -3.24 -0.69
N LEU A 66 -7.63 -4.30 -0.01
CA LEU A 66 -8.47 -5.28 0.67
C LEU A 66 -9.39 -4.61 1.71
N ALA A 67 -8.82 -3.81 2.61
CA ALA A 67 -9.56 -3.11 3.66
C ALA A 67 -10.58 -2.11 3.11
N CYS A 68 -10.20 -1.32 2.12
CA CYS A 68 -11.09 -0.38 1.44
C CYS A 68 -12.26 -1.11 0.78
N ALA A 69 -12.00 -2.20 0.04
CA ALA A 69 -13.04 -2.98 -0.62
C ALA A 69 -14.00 -3.66 0.38
N LEU A 70 -13.49 -4.22 1.47
CA LEU A 70 -14.29 -4.83 2.54
C LEU A 70 -15.30 -3.84 3.13
N PHE A 71 -14.87 -2.59 3.36
CA PHE A 71 -15.74 -1.54 3.90
C PHE A 71 -16.70 -0.96 2.84
N ALA A 72 -16.18 -0.65 1.65
CA ALA A 72 -16.95 -0.08 0.54
C ALA A 72 -18.08 -1.01 0.06
N ARG A 73 -17.84 -2.32 0.04
CA ARG A 73 -18.70 -3.38 -0.51
C ARG A 73 -19.08 -3.16 -1.98
N SER A 74 -20.06 -2.31 -2.27
CA SER A 74 -20.63 -2.07 -3.61
C SER A 74 -20.14 -0.77 -4.27
N ILE A 75 -19.33 0.03 -3.58
CA ILE A 75 -18.86 1.33 -4.07
C ILE A 75 -17.54 1.15 -4.81
N LEU A 76 -17.62 0.71 -6.07
CA LEU A 76 -16.45 0.39 -6.90
C LEU A 76 -15.49 1.59 -7.13
N GLY A 77 -15.98 2.82 -7.00
CA GLY A 77 -15.17 4.03 -7.13
C GLY A 77 -14.19 4.28 -5.98
N ALA A 78 -14.49 3.79 -4.76
CA ALA A 78 -13.69 4.10 -3.57
C ALA A 78 -12.25 3.55 -3.67
N VAL A 79 -12.09 2.34 -4.19
CA VAL A 79 -10.77 1.71 -4.37
C VAL A 79 -9.94 2.46 -5.42
N LYS A 80 -10.57 2.92 -6.51
CA LYS A 80 -9.89 3.70 -7.55
C LYS A 80 -9.41 5.05 -7.01
N VAL A 81 -10.25 5.72 -6.21
CA VAL A 81 -9.87 6.96 -5.54
C VAL A 81 -8.76 6.74 -4.52
N LEU A 82 -8.80 5.66 -3.74
CA LEU A 82 -7.70 5.29 -2.84
C LEU A 82 -6.39 5.08 -3.60
N ALA A 83 -6.42 4.31 -4.70
CA ALA A 83 -5.24 4.05 -5.52
C ALA A 83 -4.63 5.36 -6.06
N ALA A 84 -5.47 6.27 -6.58
CA ALA A 84 -5.03 7.58 -7.03
C ALA A 84 -4.49 8.43 -5.89
N ALA A 85 -5.19 8.46 -4.74
CA ALA A 85 -4.80 9.23 -3.56
C ALA A 85 -3.44 8.79 -3.02
N LEU A 86 -3.17 7.50 -2.93
CA LEU A 86 -1.87 7.01 -2.49
C LEU A 86 -0.76 7.33 -3.49
N VAL A 87 -0.98 7.17 -4.80
CA VAL A 87 0.02 7.56 -5.81
C VAL A 87 0.35 9.04 -5.67
N LEU A 88 -0.67 9.91 -5.68
CA LEU A 88 -0.50 11.36 -5.53
C LEU A 88 0.19 11.74 -4.22
N PHE A 89 -0.11 11.06 -3.12
CA PHE A 89 0.53 11.28 -1.83
C PHE A 89 2.02 10.92 -1.85
N PHE A 90 2.41 9.84 -2.54
CA PHE A 90 3.79 9.38 -2.57
C PHE A 90 4.67 10.06 -3.62
N VAL A 91 4.11 10.73 -4.63
CA VAL A 91 4.89 11.51 -5.61
C VAL A 91 5.81 12.54 -4.92
N PRO A 92 5.34 13.46 -4.06
CA PRO A 92 6.21 14.44 -3.41
C PRO A 92 7.23 13.78 -2.46
N VAL A 93 6.85 12.67 -1.82
CA VAL A 93 7.79 11.89 -0.98
C VAL A 93 8.94 11.35 -1.83
N HIS A 94 8.66 10.75 -2.99
CA HIS A 94 9.69 10.20 -3.88
C HIS A 94 10.52 11.30 -4.56
N TYR A 95 9.91 12.46 -4.82
CA TYR A 95 10.64 13.63 -5.28
C TYR A 95 11.67 14.10 -4.22
N SER A 96 11.30 14.14 -2.94
CA SER A 96 12.22 14.50 -1.86
C SER A 96 13.38 13.49 -1.67
N LEU A 97 13.19 12.26 -2.15
CA LEU A 97 14.14 11.15 -2.08
C LEU A 97 14.87 10.90 -3.41
N TRP A 98 14.69 11.76 -4.41
CA TRP A 98 15.10 11.50 -5.80
C TRP A 98 16.59 11.21 -5.94
N THR A 99 17.43 11.94 -5.22
CA THR A 99 18.89 11.79 -5.23
C THR A 99 19.42 10.73 -4.26
N GLN A 100 18.56 10.24 -3.37
CA GLN A 100 18.89 9.28 -2.31
C GLN A 100 18.71 7.83 -2.75
N PHE A 101 17.82 7.59 -3.72
CA PHE A 101 17.45 6.27 -4.20
C PHE A 101 17.60 6.20 -5.73
N PRO A 102 17.93 5.03 -6.28
CA PRO A 102 18.07 4.88 -7.72
C PRO A 102 16.72 5.06 -8.44
N LEU A 103 16.76 5.56 -9.68
CA LEU A 103 15.57 5.86 -10.48
C LEU A 103 14.58 4.69 -10.57
N TRP A 104 15.10 3.47 -10.75
CA TRP A 104 14.27 2.26 -10.88
C TRP A 104 13.44 1.99 -9.62
N TYR A 105 13.94 2.34 -8.42
CA TYR A 105 13.23 2.13 -7.17
C TYR A 105 11.96 3.00 -7.13
N HIS A 106 12.09 4.27 -7.49
CA HIS A 106 10.96 5.20 -7.56
C HIS A 106 9.91 4.74 -8.58
N ALA A 107 10.37 4.33 -9.77
CA ALA A 107 9.49 3.85 -10.82
C ALA A 107 8.71 2.60 -10.36
N VAL A 108 9.41 1.59 -9.81
CA VAL A 108 8.76 0.36 -9.35
C VAL A 108 7.77 0.64 -8.22
N PHE A 109 8.13 1.47 -7.23
CA PHE A 109 7.22 1.82 -6.14
C PHE A 109 5.95 2.52 -6.66
N LEU A 110 6.11 3.62 -7.41
CA LEU A 110 4.97 4.45 -7.84
C LEU A 110 4.07 3.72 -8.85
N VAL A 111 4.66 3.02 -9.82
CA VAL A 111 3.90 2.30 -10.86
C VAL A 111 3.16 1.09 -10.26
N SER A 112 3.77 0.38 -9.31
CA SER A 112 3.12 -0.81 -8.70
C SER A 112 2.01 -0.47 -7.72
N LEU A 113 1.99 0.76 -7.18
CA LEU A 113 1.09 1.14 -6.10
C LEU A 113 -0.40 0.98 -6.46
N ALA A 114 -0.83 1.59 -7.56
CA ALA A 114 -2.22 1.50 -7.99
C ALA A 114 -2.64 0.06 -8.40
N PRO A 115 -1.87 -0.67 -9.23
CA PRO A 115 -2.16 -2.08 -9.52
C PRO A 115 -2.31 -2.95 -8.28
N LEU A 116 -1.44 -2.80 -7.28
CA LEU A 116 -1.47 -3.63 -6.08
C LEU A 116 -2.65 -3.31 -5.16
N VAL A 117 -3.05 -2.03 -5.04
CA VAL A 117 -4.32 -1.65 -4.39
C VAL A 117 -5.52 -2.31 -5.08
N LEU A 118 -5.55 -2.27 -6.42
CA LEU A 118 -6.63 -2.89 -7.18
C LEU A 118 -6.62 -4.43 -7.09
N VAL A 119 -5.45 -5.06 -6.96
CA VAL A 119 -5.32 -6.50 -6.70
C VAL A 119 -5.91 -6.85 -5.33
N GLY A 120 -5.53 -6.12 -4.28
CA GLY A 120 -6.08 -6.33 -2.93
C GLY A 120 -7.60 -6.27 -2.88
N ALA A 121 -8.20 -5.31 -3.59
CA ALA A 121 -9.65 -5.20 -3.68
C ALA A 121 -10.30 -6.39 -4.42
N ARG A 122 -9.69 -6.89 -5.49
CA ARG A 122 -10.22 -8.04 -6.26
C ARG A 122 -10.24 -9.34 -5.44
N VAL A 123 -9.25 -9.52 -4.58
CA VAL A 123 -9.18 -10.68 -3.67
C VAL A 123 -10.44 -10.73 -2.80
N THR A 124 -10.88 -9.59 -2.25
CA THR A 124 -12.11 -9.49 -1.45
C THR A 124 -13.36 -9.95 -2.20
N HIS A 125 -13.52 -9.50 -3.45
CA HIS A 125 -14.71 -9.80 -4.23
C HIS A 125 -14.85 -11.30 -4.49
N ARG A 126 -13.73 -12.01 -4.73
CA ARG A 126 -13.75 -13.47 -4.91
C ARG A 126 -14.20 -14.21 -3.65
N PHE A 127 -13.73 -13.78 -2.47
CA PHE A 127 -14.17 -14.37 -1.20
C PHE A 127 -15.65 -14.10 -0.90
N ALA A 128 -16.14 -12.89 -1.18
CA ALA A 128 -17.54 -12.54 -0.94
C ALA A 128 -18.54 -13.27 -1.87
N PHE A 129 -18.14 -13.58 -3.12
CA PHE A 129 -18.96 -14.37 -4.04
C PHE A 129 -18.94 -15.86 -3.71
N GLY A 130 -17.80 -16.42 -3.28
CA GLY A 130 -17.70 -17.84 -2.90
C GLY A 130 -18.59 -18.23 -1.71
N VAL A 131 -18.72 -17.35 -0.71
CA VAL A 131 -19.58 -17.60 0.47
C VAL A 131 -21.08 -17.54 0.13
N ARG A 132 -21.47 -16.69 -0.84
CA ARG A 132 -22.88 -16.56 -1.26
C ARG A 132 -23.39 -17.69 -2.16
N SER A 133 -22.49 -18.47 -2.77
CA SER A 133 -22.86 -19.62 -3.60
C SER A 133 -23.02 -20.92 -2.79
N ALA A 134 -22.61 -20.90 -1.52
CA ALA A 134 -22.63 -22.06 -0.61
C ALA A 134 -23.71 -21.96 0.48
N ALA A 135 -24.54 -20.91 0.43
CA ALA A 135 -25.67 -20.65 1.33
C ALA A 135 -26.97 -20.63 0.52
#